data_AF-A0A2D5P466-F1
#
_entry.id   AF-A0A2D5P466-F1
#
_cell.length_a   1.000
_cell.length_b   1.000
_cell.length_c   1.000
_cell.angle_alpha   90.00
_cell.angle_beta   90.00
_cell.angle_gamma   90.00
#
_symmetry.space_group_name_H-M   'P 1'
#
loop_
_entity.id
_entity.type
_entity.pdbx_description
1 polymer ?
#
loop_
_entity_poly.entity_id
_entity_poly.type
_entity_poly.pdbx_seq_one_letter_code
_entity_poly.pdbx_strand_id
1 'polypeptide(L)'
;MIKTLLLLFLALNIYAKDFVIASYNAENLFDLKKQNSEYKEFIPNTSSKWNQKNFNIKINNAVKVIKDINADIIALQEIENREVMQLLLKKLPEYKYSSFVKYSRSSIGLGFLSKIKIKNNRQIDVKFTNKIFRPILESTFELENKEFKIFNNHWPSKRIAESYRVKFAKKLQDRLSKLPRDYDYILVGDFNSNYDEDRSFKYNKKLNNTSGVTGINQVLNTTLGNKYITYDDVLKQKRKVHFNLWLDLPTSDRFSNKYRTQSNTPDNIILSPALLDTKNISYIHKSFKVFKPNYLYRNNKVLRWQMKGSRYNKVHVGAGYSDHLPIYAKFSTSKEKTNPIKEIKKNSKKDLNKISDLYTKMKLVEPAIIKDAVVIYKSKTGAIIKQKNDRAIYIYKHAQELKLGYKYTLQVNDIVDYNGLKEIDSFSVLEENTRFKNYKSLFINARKIDIFNSNNQNEIAFNLRGEIKKRKLYIDDSKSILNGKSIKIYAKNKNNLPKNNQT
;
A
#
# COMPACT_ATOMS: atom_id res chain seq x y z
N MET A 1 -6.65 -53.49 -25.96
CA MET A 1 -5.99 -52.98 -24.74
C MET A 1 -4.98 -51.84 -24.97
N ILE A 2 -4.35 -51.70 -26.15
CA ILE A 2 -3.32 -50.66 -26.38
C ILE A 2 -3.93 -49.26 -26.69
N LYS A 3 -5.14 -49.17 -27.25
CA LYS A 3 -5.81 -47.88 -27.53
C LYS A 3 -6.33 -47.15 -26.29
N THR A 4 -6.64 -47.87 -25.21
CA THR A 4 -7.12 -47.27 -23.95
C THR A 4 -5.98 -46.76 -23.06
N LEU A 5 -4.79 -47.33 -23.18
CA LEU A 5 -3.60 -46.90 -22.43
C LEU A 5 -3.00 -45.60 -22.98
N LEU A 6 -3.19 -45.32 -24.28
CA LEU A 6 -2.73 -44.08 -24.92
C LEU A 6 -3.55 -42.85 -24.52
N LEU A 7 -4.82 -43.03 -24.13
CA LEU A 7 -5.68 -41.97 -23.59
C LEU A 7 -5.33 -41.60 -22.14
N LEU A 8 -4.67 -42.48 -21.38
CA LEU A 8 -4.20 -42.17 -20.02
C LEU A 8 -2.92 -41.32 -20.02
N PHE A 9 -2.08 -41.43 -21.06
CA PHE A 9 -0.89 -40.57 -21.22
C PHE A 9 -1.19 -39.17 -21.80
N LEU A 10 -2.42 -38.94 -22.27
CA LEU A 10 -2.91 -37.64 -22.75
C LEU A 10 -3.74 -36.87 -21.71
N ALA A 11 -3.83 -37.37 -20.47
CA ALA A 11 -4.14 -36.54 -19.32
C ALA A 11 -2.89 -35.68 -18.99
N LEU A 12 -2.53 -34.78 -19.90
CA LEU A 12 -1.74 -33.61 -19.56
C LEU A 12 -2.50 -32.94 -18.43
N ASN A 13 -1.99 -33.10 -17.22
CA ASN A 13 -2.52 -32.40 -16.09
C ASN A 13 -2.37 -30.91 -16.37
N ILE A 14 -3.45 -30.27 -16.83
CA ILE A 14 -3.60 -28.82 -16.85
C ILE A 14 -3.81 -28.40 -15.39
N TYR A 15 -2.80 -28.65 -14.55
CA TYR A 15 -2.79 -28.13 -13.20
C TYR A 15 -2.50 -26.65 -13.33
N ALA A 16 -3.50 -25.85 -13.01
CA ALA A 16 -3.34 -24.42 -12.98
C ALA A 16 -2.20 -24.00 -12.05
N LYS A 17 -1.36 -23.09 -12.52
CA LYS A 17 -0.20 -22.60 -11.78
C LYS A 17 -0.53 -21.32 -11.04
N ASP A 18 -0.44 -21.40 -9.71
CA ASP A 18 -0.34 -20.22 -8.87
C ASP A 18 1.11 -19.70 -8.91
N PHE A 19 1.28 -18.40 -8.99
CA PHE A 19 2.60 -17.77 -9.02
C PHE A 19 2.61 -16.44 -8.28
N VAL A 20 3.80 -16.02 -7.87
CA VAL A 20 4.02 -14.83 -7.04
C VAL A 20 4.78 -13.77 -7.82
N ILE A 21 4.25 -12.54 -7.82
CA ILE A 21 4.94 -11.36 -8.33
C ILE A 21 5.29 -10.45 -7.15
N ALA A 22 6.55 -10.05 -7.05
CA ALA A 22 7.05 -9.17 -6.01
C ALA A 22 7.72 -7.90 -6.58
N SER A 23 7.78 -6.86 -5.75
CA SER A 23 8.57 -5.65 -5.97
C SER A 23 9.55 -5.47 -4.82
N TYR A 24 10.80 -5.12 -5.13
CA TYR A 24 11.79 -4.77 -4.12
C TYR A 24 12.77 -3.71 -4.62
N ASN A 25 12.71 -2.52 -4.03
CA ASN A 25 13.75 -1.52 -4.14
C ASN A 25 14.94 -1.96 -3.27
N ALA A 26 16.09 -2.22 -3.87
CA ALA A 26 17.26 -2.78 -3.18
C ALA A 26 18.08 -1.74 -2.37
N GLU A 27 17.65 -0.47 -2.35
CA GLU A 27 18.36 0.68 -1.79
C GLU A 27 19.82 0.72 -2.28
N ASN A 28 20.00 1.14 -3.54
CA ASN A 28 21.30 1.38 -4.18
C ASN A 28 22.24 0.15 -4.12
N LEU A 29 21.94 -0.86 -4.92
CA LEU A 29 22.80 -2.04 -5.08
C LEU A 29 23.83 -1.79 -6.20
N PHE A 30 24.99 -1.27 -5.79
CA PHE A 30 26.15 -1.00 -6.64
C PHE A 30 27.13 -2.18 -6.67
N ASP A 31 27.97 -2.25 -7.69
CA ASP A 31 29.16 -3.08 -7.78
C ASP A 31 30.40 -2.32 -7.27
N LEU A 32 31.60 -2.82 -7.57
CA LEU A 32 32.88 -2.25 -7.15
C LEU A 32 33.68 -1.67 -8.34
N LYS A 33 33.01 -1.32 -9.44
CA LYS A 33 33.61 -0.74 -10.63
C LYS A 33 33.19 0.72 -10.75
N LYS A 34 34.16 1.62 -10.82
CA LYS A 34 33.88 3.04 -11.05
C LYS A 34 33.51 3.27 -12.51
N GLN A 35 32.30 3.77 -12.77
CA GLN A 35 31.77 4.09 -14.10
C GLN A 35 31.39 5.58 -14.23
N ASN A 36 31.69 6.41 -13.22
CA ASN A 36 31.39 7.83 -13.14
C ASN A 36 29.88 8.17 -13.16
N SER A 37 29.04 7.17 -12.93
CA SER A 37 27.59 7.36 -12.74
C SER A 37 27.18 7.22 -11.27
N GLU A 38 28.10 6.78 -10.41
CA GLU A 38 27.87 6.41 -9.02
C GLU A 38 27.51 7.60 -8.14
N TYR A 39 26.76 7.32 -7.08
CA TYR A 39 26.66 8.28 -5.99
C TYR A 39 27.99 8.35 -5.25
N LYS A 40 28.33 9.53 -4.72
CA LYS A 40 29.62 9.81 -4.07
C LYS A 40 29.97 8.74 -3.04
N GLU A 41 29.02 8.32 -2.23
CA GLU A 41 29.23 7.31 -1.19
C GLU A 41 29.47 5.88 -1.71
N PHE A 42 29.02 5.56 -2.93
CA PHE A 42 29.17 4.24 -3.58
C PHE A 42 30.37 4.20 -4.54
N ILE A 43 31.23 5.23 -4.57
CA ILE A 43 32.48 5.17 -5.33
C ILE A 43 33.43 4.18 -4.60
N PRO A 44 33.91 3.12 -5.27
CA PRO A 44 34.72 2.07 -4.64
C PRO A 44 36.02 2.60 -4.01
N ASN A 45 36.40 2.00 -2.88
CA ASN A 45 37.67 2.19 -2.19
C ASN A 45 37.99 3.65 -1.81
N THR A 46 36.95 4.45 -1.52
CA THR A 46 37.07 5.82 -1.01
C THR A 46 36.89 5.89 0.51
N SER A 47 36.98 7.10 1.10
CA SER A 47 36.71 7.36 2.52
C SER A 47 35.28 6.95 2.96
N SER A 48 34.36 6.77 2.01
CA SER A 48 33.02 6.24 2.27
C SER A 48 33.02 4.75 2.62
N LYS A 49 34.13 4.02 2.42
CA LYS A 49 34.25 2.57 2.68
C LYS A 49 33.29 1.71 1.87
N TRP A 50 32.90 2.12 0.67
CA TRP A 50 32.31 1.18 -0.28
C TRP A 50 33.43 0.28 -0.84
N ASN A 51 33.56 -0.91 -0.25
CA ASN A 51 34.65 -1.85 -0.51
C ASN A 51 34.12 -3.28 -0.56
N GLN A 52 35.00 -4.26 -0.84
CA GLN A 52 34.62 -5.66 -0.99
C GLN A 52 33.79 -6.21 0.19
N LYS A 53 34.17 -5.88 1.42
CA LYS A 53 33.45 -6.29 2.63
C LYS A 53 32.00 -5.78 2.62
N ASN A 54 31.82 -4.47 2.43
CA ASN A 54 30.49 -3.85 2.48
C ASN A 54 29.62 -4.25 1.28
N PHE A 55 30.21 -4.37 0.10
CA PHE A 55 29.56 -4.91 -1.08
C PHE A 55 29.07 -6.34 -0.84
N ASN A 56 29.92 -7.24 -0.33
CA ASN A 56 29.56 -8.64 -0.04
C ASN A 56 28.37 -8.73 0.94
N ILE A 57 28.36 -7.90 1.98
CA ILE A 57 27.24 -7.83 2.92
C ILE A 57 25.96 -7.36 2.20
N LYS A 58 26.04 -6.26 1.44
CA LYS A 58 24.87 -5.69 0.75
C LYS A 58 24.28 -6.67 -0.28
N ILE A 59 25.10 -7.32 -1.11
CA ILE A 59 24.62 -8.28 -2.11
C ILE A 59 24.05 -9.54 -1.45
N ASN A 60 24.68 -10.06 -0.39
CA ASN A 60 24.16 -11.24 0.32
C ASN A 60 22.85 -10.93 1.07
N ASN A 61 22.71 -9.72 1.61
CA ASN A 61 21.45 -9.26 2.22
C ASN A 61 20.33 -9.15 1.17
N ALA A 62 20.62 -8.61 -0.03
CA ALA A 62 19.65 -8.58 -1.13
C ALA A 62 19.25 -10.00 -1.57
N VAL A 63 20.22 -10.90 -1.74
CA VAL A 63 19.98 -12.32 -2.07
C VAL A 63 19.14 -13.01 -1.01
N LYS A 64 19.42 -12.78 0.27
CA LYS A 64 18.60 -13.33 1.37
C LYS A 64 17.14 -12.87 1.27
N VAL A 65 16.90 -11.58 1.05
CA VAL A 65 15.54 -11.05 0.88
C VAL A 65 14.84 -11.70 -0.31
N ILE A 66 15.50 -11.77 -1.46
CA ILE A 66 14.91 -12.34 -2.67
C ILE A 66 14.56 -13.83 -2.46
N LYS A 67 15.46 -14.61 -1.85
CA LYS A 67 15.21 -16.02 -1.50
C LYS A 67 14.05 -16.18 -0.54
N ASP A 68 14.01 -15.39 0.54
CA ASP A 68 13.00 -15.55 1.59
C ASP A 68 11.59 -15.10 1.11
N ILE A 69 11.49 -14.19 0.13
CA ILE A 69 10.23 -13.89 -0.57
C ILE A 69 9.80 -15.05 -1.46
N ASN A 70 10.77 -15.70 -2.12
CA ASN A 70 10.57 -16.82 -3.04
C ASN A 70 9.55 -16.53 -4.18
N ALA A 71 9.63 -15.33 -4.76
CA ALA A 71 8.72 -14.94 -5.84
C ALA A 71 9.09 -15.60 -7.18
N ASP A 72 8.11 -15.86 -8.04
CA ASP A 72 8.34 -16.34 -9.40
C ASP A 72 8.85 -15.23 -10.32
N ILE A 73 8.38 -14.00 -10.10
CA ILE A 73 8.84 -12.80 -10.79
C ILE A 73 9.11 -11.72 -9.75
N ILE A 74 10.29 -11.12 -9.77
CA ILE A 74 10.63 -9.99 -8.90
C ILE A 74 11.09 -8.78 -9.70
N ALA A 75 10.35 -7.68 -9.53
CA ALA A 75 10.69 -6.36 -10.04
C ALA A 75 11.69 -5.70 -9.08
N LEU A 76 12.91 -5.45 -9.54
CA LEU A 76 13.96 -4.81 -8.78
C LEU A 76 14.13 -3.35 -9.21
N GLN A 77 14.29 -2.47 -8.23
CA GLN A 77 14.67 -1.06 -8.42
C GLN A 77 16.00 -0.79 -7.72
N GLU A 78 16.69 0.26 -8.16
CA GLU A 78 17.98 0.69 -7.60
C GLU A 78 19.14 -0.28 -7.81
N ILE A 79 19.14 -0.95 -8.96
CA ILE A 79 20.25 -1.81 -9.38
C ILE A 79 21.18 -1.01 -10.28
N GLU A 80 22.48 -1.01 -10.01
CA GLU A 80 23.42 -0.17 -10.76
C GLU A 80 23.50 -0.52 -12.26
N ASN A 81 23.71 -1.78 -12.62
CA ASN A 81 24.02 -2.18 -14.00
C ASN A 81 23.64 -3.65 -14.27
N ARG A 82 23.93 -4.12 -15.50
CA ARG A 82 23.60 -5.49 -15.94
C ARG A 82 24.47 -6.51 -15.22
N GLU A 83 25.70 -6.17 -14.86
CA GLU A 83 26.66 -7.02 -14.19
C GLU A 83 26.17 -7.40 -12.79
N VAL A 84 25.58 -6.45 -12.06
CA VAL A 84 24.89 -6.74 -10.78
C VAL A 84 23.72 -7.69 -10.98
N MET A 85 22.91 -7.52 -12.04
CA MET A 85 21.81 -8.45 -12.36
C MET A 85 22.33 -9.87 -12.65
N GLN A 86 23.43 -10.01 -13.39
CA GLN A 86 24.04 -11.31 -13.66
C GLN A 86 24.62 -11.95 -12.38
N LEU A 87 25.21 -11.14 -11.50
CA LEU A 87 25.66 -11.63 -10.20
C LEU A 87 24.51 -12.15 -9.34
N LEU A 88 23.36 -11.46 -9.35
CA LEU A 88 22.16 -11.92 -8.66
C LEU A 88 21.67 -13.26 -9.24
N LEU A 89 21.59 -13.41 -10.56
CA LEU A 89 21.24 -14.68 -11.21
C LEU A 89 22.19 -15.82 -10.79
N LYS A 90 23.50 -15.56 -10.78
CA LYS A 90 24.50 -16.56 -10.34
C LYS A 90 24.27 -17.00 -8.88
N LYS A 91 23.89 -16.07 -8.00
CA LYS A 91 23.60 -16.35 -6.57
C LYS A 91 22.20 -16.93 -6.33
N LEU A 92 21.30 -16.85 -7.31
CA LEU A 92 19.90 -17.25 -7.24
C LEU A 92 19.53 -18.15 -8.45
N PRO A 93 20.09 -19.37 -8.53
CA PRO A 93 20.00 -20.22 -9.73
C PRO A 93 18.57 -20.68 -10.08
N GLU A 94 17.60 -20.50 -9.19
CA GLU A 94 16.18 -20.74 -9.44
C GLU A 94 15.57 -19.76 -10.45
N TYR A 95 16.08 -18.54 -10.53
CA TYR A 95 15.69 -17.57 -11.55
C TYR A 95 16.49 -17.85 -12.82
N LYS A 96 15.78 -18.09 -13.92
CA LYS A 96 16.38 -18.48 -15.21
C LYS A 96 16.42 -17.33 -16.21
N TYR A 97 15.64 -16.29 -15.97
CA TYR A 97 15.48 -15.16 -16.88
C TYR A 97 15.74 -13.84 -16.14
N SER A 98 16.31 -12.87 -16.85
CA SER A 98 16.41 -11.49 -16.37
C SER A 98 16.19 -10.49 -17.50
N SER A 99 15.81 -9.27 -17.13
CA SER A 99 15.83 -8.10 -18.01
C SER A 99 16.28 -6.88 -17.23
N PHE A 100 16.86 -5.88 -17.91
CA PHE A 100 17.41 -4.69 -17.26
C PHE A 100 17.43 -3.48 -18.20
N VAL A 101 17.06 -2.31 -17.68
CA VAL A 101 17.13 -1.02 -18.38
C VAL A 101 17.64 0.09 -17.46
N LYS A 102 18.40 1.01 -18.06
CA LYS A 102 19.01 2.17 -17.41
C LYS A 102 19.42 3.19 -18.48
N TYR A 103 19.32 4.49 -18.20
CA TYR A 103 19.97 5.50 -19.04
C TYR A 103 21.46 5.56 -18.73
N SER A 104 22.29 5.81 -19.75
CA SER A 104 23.75 5.85 -19.62
C SER A 104 24.26 6.75 -18.49
N ARG A 105 23.61 7.89 -18.25
CA ARG A 105 23.98 8.86 -17.21
C ARG A 105 23.25 8.69 -15.88
N SER A 106 22.32 7.73 -15.75
CA SER A 106 21.69 7.44 -14.46
C SER A 106 22.65 6.64 -13.59
N SER A 107 22.53 6.73 -12.27
CA SER A 107 23.35 5.89 -11.35
C SER A 107 22.81 4.47 -11.24
N ILE A 108 21.49 4.31 -11.40
CA ILE A 108 20.75 3.07 -11.18
C ILE A 108 19.68 2.87 -12.25
N GLY A 109 19.28 1.62 -12.42
CA GLY A 109 18.25 1.14 -13.32
C GLY A 109 17.19 0.29 -12.63
N LEU A 110 16.44 -0.41 -13.48
CA LEU A 110 15.37 -1.31 -13.11
C LEU A 110 15.60 -2.66 -13.78
N GLY A 111 15.27 -3.74 -13.09
CA GLY A 111 15.39 -5.08 -13.64
C GLY A 111 14.29 -6.02 -13.20
N PHE A 112 14.22 -7.16 -13.86
CA PHE A 112 13.45 -8.32 -13.44
C PHE A 112 14.39 -9.50 -13.22
N LEU A 113 14.15 -10.29 -12.18
CA LEU A 113 14.58 -11.69 -12.11
C LEU A 113 13.31 -12.56 -12.19
N SER A 114 13.36 -13.63 -12.96
CA SER A 114 12.17 -14.44 -13.22
C SER A 114 12.46 -15.93 -13.36
N LYS A 115 11.63 -16.75 -12.71
CA LYS A 115 11.49 -18.20 -12.94
C LYS A 115 10.63 -18.48 -14.18
N ILE A 116 9.78 -17.51 -14.56
CA ILE A 116 8.89 -17.53 -15.72
C ILE A 116 9.60 -16.89 -16.93
N LYS A 117 9.39 -17.43 -18.13
CA LYS A 117 10.04 -16.96 -19.36
C LYS A 117 9.69 -15.50 -19.67
N ILE A 118 10.72 -14.70 -19.97
CA ILE A 118 10.58 -13.34 -20.49
C ILE A 118 10.69 -13.41 -22.02
N LYS A 119 9.60 -13.12 -22.75
CA LYS A 119 9.61 -13.15 -24.23
C LYS A 119 10.25 -11.92 -24.84
N ASN A 120 9.93 -10.75 -24.30
CA ASN A 120 10.45 -9.48 -24.78
C ASN A 120 10.54 -8.47 -23.65
N ASN A 121 11.38 -7.47 -23.85
CA ASN A 121 11.52 -6.32 -22.96
C ASN A 121 11.56 -5.04 -23.80
N ARG A 122 11.03 -3.95 -23.23
CA ARG A 122 10.97 -2.65 -23.86
C ARG A 122 11.24 -1.55 -22.83
N GLN A 123 12.09 -0.62 -23.22
CA GLN A 123 12.29 0.62 -22.49
C GLN A 123 11.23 1.65 -22.90
N ILE A 124 10.58 2.27 -21.93
CA ILE A 124 9.69 3.42 -22.16
C ILE A 124 10.37 4.66 -21.63
N ASP A 125 10.63 5.61 -22.54
CA ASP A 125 11.39 6.80 -22.22
C ASP A 125 10.57 7.92 -21.57
N VAL A 126 11.10 8.43 -20.46
CA VAL A 126 10.54 9.60 -19.76
C VAL A 126 11.66 10.62 -19.54
N LYS A 127 11.92 11.42 -20.58
CA LYS A 127 13.02 12.40 -20.60
C LYS A 127 12.58 13.77 -20.06
N PHE A 128 13.47 14.45 -19.36
CA PHE A 128 13.32 15.84 -18.92
C PHE A 128 14.54 16.62 -19.39
N THR A 129 14.36 17.92 -19.63
CA THR A 129 15.43 18.80 -20.14
C THR A 129 16.60 18.92 -19.16
N ASN A 130 16.30 19.12 -17.87
CA ASN A 130 17.32 19.51 -16.88
C ASN A 130 17.58 18.45 -15.81
N LYS A 131 16.99 17.25 -15.93
CA LYS A 131 17.10 16.18 -14.92
C LYS A 131 17.05 14.82 -15.57
N ILE A 132 17.88 13.91 -15.07
CA ILE A 132 17.92 12.53 -15.52
C ILE A 132 17.26 11.66 -14.45
N PHE A 133 16.23 10.93 -14.85
CA PHE A 133 15.56 9.94 -14.03
C PHE A 133 15.79 8.56 -14.62
N ARG A 134 14.82 7.66 -14.55
CA ARG A 134 14.94 6.28 -15.01
C ARG A 134 13.82 6.02 -16.01
N PRO A 135 14.04 5.15 -17.01
CA PRO A 135 12.94 4.72 -17.87
C PRO A 135 11.95 3.85 -17.09
N ILE A 136 10.85 3.47 -17.74
CA ILE A 136 9.98 2.39 -17.26
C ILE A 136 10.37 1.11 -18.02
N LEU A 137 10.48 -0.01 -17.32
CA LEU A 137 10.77 -1.32 -17.90
C LEU A 137 9.47 -2.08 -18.16
N GLU A 138 9.08 -2.21 -19.42
CA GLU A 138 8.02 -3.12 -19.85
C GLU A 138 8.65 -4.48 -20.16
N SER A 139 8.09 -5.57 -19.64
CA SER A 139 8.49 -6.93 -20.01
C SER A 139 7.25 -7.81 -20.22
N THR A 140 7.28 -8.63 -21.27
CA THR A 140 6.23 -9.62 -21.55
C THR A 140 6.68 -10.98 -21.04
N PHE A 141 5.83 -11.60 -20.23
CA PHE A 141 6.05 -12.90 -19.62
C PHE A 141 5.13 -13.92 -20.26
N GLU A 142 5.59 -15.16 -20.35
CA GLU A 142 4.85 -16.29 -20.91
C GLU A 142 4.74 -17.41 -19.88
N LEU A 143 3.52 -17.76 -19.52
CA LEU A 143 3.22 -18.87 -18.63
C LEU A 143 2.06 -19.68 -19.21
N GLU A 144 2.24 -20.99 -19.43
CA GLU A 144 1.20 -21.87 -20.00
C GLU A 144 0.63 -21.33 -21.33
N ASN A 145 1.50 -20.82 -22.22
CA ASN A 145 1.13 -20.16 -23.48
C ASN A 145 0.27 -18.88 -23.34
N LYS A 146 0.08 -18.38 -22.12
CA LYS A 146 -0.57 -17.10 -21.83
C LYS A 146 0.47 -16.01 -21.69
N GLU A 147 0.26 -14.91 -22.39
CA GLU A 147 1.09 -13.72 -22.28
C GLU A 147 0.49 -12.67 -21.38
N PHE A 148 1.34 -12.01 -20.60
CA PHE A 148 0.98 -10.83 -19.82
C PHE A 148 2.16 -9.88 -19.70
N LYS A 149 1.89 -8.61 -19.41
CA LYS A 149 2.93 -7.59 -19.27
C LYS A 149 3.09 -7.14 -17.84
N ILE A 150 4.33 -6.89 -17.45
CA ILE A 150 4.63 -6.19 -16.21
C ILE A 150 5.44 -4.93 -16.53
N PHE A 151 5.01 -3.81 -15.96
CA PHE A 151 5.67 -2.51 -16.03
C PHE A 151 6.36 -2.23 -14.70
N ASN A 152 7.68 -2.37 -14.65
CA ASN A 152 8.48 -2.01 -13.48
C ASN A 152 8.79 -0.51 -13.50
N ASN A 153 8.41 0.19 -12.43
CA ASN A 153 8.45 1.63 -12.28
C ASN A 153 9.42 2.04 -11.17
N HIS A 154 10.15 3.15 -11.40
CA HIS A 154 10.89 3.85 -10.37
C HIS A 154 10.81 5.36 -10.63
N TRP A 155 9.74 5.97 -10.14
CA TRP A 155 9.40 7.37 -10.41
C TRP A 155 10.24 8.35 -9.56
N PRO A 156 10.27 9.65 -9.92
CA PRO A 156 10.98 10.67 -9.17
C PRO A 156 10.54 10.79 -7.70
N SER A 157 11.50 10.72 -6.77
CA SER A 157 11.25 10.88 -5.33
C SER A 157 10.53 12.19 -4.97
N LYS A 158 9.91 12.22 -3.79
CA LYS A 158 9.25 13.42 -3.21
C LYS A 158 10.23 14.55 -2.81
N ARG A 159 11.48 14.52 -3.29
CA ARG A 159 12.38 15.69 -3.31
C ARG A 159 11.97 16.71 -4.36
N ILE A 160 11.24 16.26 -5.40
CA ILE A 160 10.75 17.07 -6.52
C ILE A 160 9.21 17.04 -6.60
N ALA A 161 8.66 18.06 -7.26
CA ALA A 161 7.23 18.31 -7.39
C ALA A 161 6.48 17.22 -8.18
N GLU A 162 5.15 17.15 -7.99
CA GLU A 162 4.29 16.09 -8.56
C GLU A 162 4.21 16.13 -10.07
N SER A 163 4.39 17.29 -10.70
CA SER A 163 4.39 17.39 -12.18
C SER A 163 5.35 16.41 -12.85
N TYR A 164 6.45 16.05 -12.17
CA TYR A 164 7.40 15.05 -12.66
C TYR A 164 6.81 13.65 -12.64
N ARG A 165 6.16 13.24 -11.55
CA ARG A 165 5.47 11.95 -11.43
C ARG A 165 4.24 11.87 -12.34
N VAL A 166 3.50 12.97 -12.50
CA VAL A 166 2.43 13.09 -13.50
C VAL A 166 2.94 12.85 -14.92
N LYS A 167 4.14 13.34 -15.29
CA LYS A 167 4.71 13.07 -16.62
C LYS A 167 5.06 11.59 -16.82
N PHE A 168 5.58 10.92 -15.78
CA PHE A 168 5.76 9.47 -15.78
C PHE A 168 4.44 8.73 -15.97
N ALA A 169 3.43 9.09 -15.17
CA ALA A 169 2.11 8.50 -15.23
C ALA A 169 1.45 8.68 -16.60
N LYS A 170 1.58 9.87 -17.22
CA LYS A 170 1.06 10.14 -18.57
C LYS A 170 1.73 9.24 -19.60
N LYS A 171 3.07 9.15 -19.59
CA LYS A 171 3.81 8.25 -20.51
C LYS A 171 3.43 6.78 -20.34
N LEU A 172 3.21 6.35 -19.09
CA LEU A 172 2.70 5.01 -18.82
C LEU A 172 1.28 4.85 -19.37
N GLN A 173 0.37 5.77 -19.06
CA GLN A 173 -1.02 5.72 -19.52
C GLN A 173 -1.14 5.74 -21.05
N ASP A 174 -0.31 6.52 -21.76
CA ASP A 174 -0.21 6.54 -23.23
C ASP A 174 0.23 5.19 -23.80
N ARG A 175 1.08 4.45 -23.08
CA ARG A 175 1.46 3.09 -23.47
C ARG A 175 0.35 2.09 -23.18
N LEU A 176 -0.33 2.21 -22.05
CA LEU A 176 -1.42 1.34 -21.64
C LEU A 176 -2.66 1.50 -22.53
N SER A 177 -2.94 2.71 -23.05
CA SER A 177 -4.07 2.94 -23.96
C SER A 177 -3.94 2.18 -25.29
N LYS A 178 -2.71 1.87 -25.72
CA LYS A 178 -2.40 1.09 -26.92
C LYS A 178 -2.50 -0.43 -26.72
N LEU A 179 -2.66 -0.90 -25.48
CA LEU A 179 -2.92 -2.32 -25.22
C LEU A 179 -4.42 -2.63 -25.42
N PRO A 180 -4.77 -3.85 -25.87
CA PRO A 180 -6.14 -4.34 -25.85
C PRO A 180 -6.79 -4.09 -24.49
N ARG A 181 -8.12 -3.92 -24.49
CA ARG A 181 -8.87 -3.57 -23.27
C ARG A 181 -8.78 -4.67 -22.23
N ASP A 182 -8.79 -5.91 -22.68
CA ASP A 182 -8.74 -7.17 -21.93
C ASP A 182 -7.32 -7.74 -21.82
N TYR A 183 -6.29 -6.95 -22.10
CA TYR A 183 -4.90 -7.40 -21.94
C TYR A 183 -4.50 -7.44 -20.47
N ASP A 184 -3.91 -8.56 -20.04
CA ASP A 184 -3.36 -8.73 -18.70
C ASP A 184 -2.08 -7.93 -18.53
N TYR A 185 -2.13 -6.91 -17.66
CA TYR A 185 -0.93 -6.19 -17.28
C TYR A 185 -0.93 -5.71 -15.84
N ILE A 186 0.28 -5.62 -15.29
CA ILE A 186 0.54 -5.26 -13.90
C ILE A 186 1.50 -4.08 -13.89
N LEU A 187 1.16 -3.04 -13.14
CA LEU A 187 2.09 -1.94 -12.85
C LEU A 187 2.68 -2.20 -11.47
N VAL A 188 4.00 -2.28 -11.39
CA VAL A 188 4.72 -2.64 -10.17
C VAL A 188 5.93 -1.74 -10.00
N GLY A 189 6.40 -1.55 -8.77
CA GLY A 189 7.65 -0.83 -8.49
C GLY A 189 7.50 0.29 -7.48
N ASP A 190 8.56 1.10 -7.38
CA ASP A 190 8.60 2.30 -6.56
C ASP A 190 8.05 3.50 -7.34
N PHE A 191 6.77 3.79 -7.15
CA PHE A 191 6.11 4.95 -7.76
C PHE A 191 6.46 6.26 -7.03
N ASN A 192 7.14 6.21 -5.89
CA ASN A 192 7.37 7.38 -5.03
C ASN A 192 6.10 8.19 -4.72
N SER A 193 4.94 7.54 -4.82
CA SER A 193 3.60 8.05 -4.60
C SER A 193 2.85 7.05 -3.72
N ASN A 194 2.19 7.55 -2.69
CA ASN A 194 1.33 6.75 -1.84
C ASN A 194 0.07 6.34 -2.61
N TYR A 195 -0.58 5.25 -2.20
CA TYR A 195 -1.84 4.82 -2.83
C TYR A 195 -2.94 5.89 -2.70
N ASP A 196 -2.83 6.76 -1.69
CA ASP A 196 -3.69 7.91 -1.39
C ASP A 196 -2.96 9.25 -1.62
N GLU A 197 -2.10 9.34 -2.63
CA GLU A 197 -1.31 10.53 -2.90
C GLU A 197 -2.19 11.78 -2.95
N ASP A 198 -3.33 11.76 -3.65
CA ASP A 198 -4.27 12.88 -3.75
C ASP A 198 -4.73 13.46 -2.39
N ARG A 199 -4.75 12.63 -1.33
CA ARG A 199 -5.05 13.03 0.05
C ARG A 199 -3.79 13.43 0.82
N SER A 200 -2.76 12.58 0.82
CA SER A 200 -1.54 12.79 1.60
C SER A 200 -0.70 13.99 1.12
N PHE A 201 -0.87 14.35 -0.15
CA PHE A 201 -0.19 15.45 -0.83
C PHE A 201 -0.92 16.79 -0.74
N LYS A 202 -2.25 16.80 -0.54
CA LYS A 202 -3.15 17.93 -0.78
C LYS A 202 -2.64 19.26 -0.23
N TYR A 203 -2.08 19.24 0.98
CA TYR A 203 -1.61 20.43 1.71
C TYR A 203 -0.10 20.70 1.58
N ASN A 204 0.64 19.89 0.83
CA ASN A 204 2.07 20.07 0.61
C ASN A 204 2.33 21.04 -0.55
N LYS A 205 2.49 22.34 -0.24
CA LYS A 205 2.72 23.40 -1.23
C LYS A 205 3.93 23.15 -2.15
N LYS A 206 5.00 22.52 -1.66
CA LYS A 206 6.20 22.24 -2.45
C LYS A 206 5.94 21.18 -3.53
N LEU A 207 5.14 20.17 -3.18
CA LEU A 207 4.85 19.09 -4.08
C LEU A 207 3.64 19.42 -4.99
N ASN A 208 2.65 20.15 -4.47
CA ASN A 208 1.37 20.49 -5.12
C ASN A 208 1.47 21.64 -6.12
N ASN A 209 2.17 21.38 -7.22
CA ASN A 209 2.23 22.24 -8.40
C ASN A 209 1.33 21.75 -9.56
N THR A 210 0.40 20.85 -9.27
CA THR A 210 -0.51 20.22 -10.25
C THR A 210 -1.99 20.42 -9.89
N SER A 211 -2.28 21.34 -8.96
CA SER A 211 -3.64 21.63 -8.48
C SER A 211 -4.39 20.37 -8.00
N GLY A 212 -3.68 19.49 -7.28
CA GLY A 212 -4.23 18.25 -6.74
C GLY A 212 -4.25 17.06 -7.70
N VAL A 213 -3.85 17.24 -8.97
CA VAL A 213 -3.73 16.12 -9.92
C VAL A 213 -2.47 15.32 -9.61
N THR A 214 -2.62 14.06 -9.23
CA THR A 214 -1.50 13.15 -8.97
C THR A 214 -1.34 12.11 -10.07
N GLY A 215 -0.10 11.66 -10.28
CA GLY A 215 0.22 10.62 -11.24
C GLY A 215 -0.49 9.30 -10.91
N ILE A 216 -0.44 8.88 -9.64
CA ILE A 216 -0.98 7.58 -9.23
C ILE A 216 -2.51 7.55 -9.18
N ASN A 217 -3.17 8.61 -8.70
CA ASN A 217 -4.63 8.58 -8.51
C ASN A 217 -5.41 9.07 -9.73
N GLN A 218 -5.07 10.25 -10.26
CA GLN A 218 -5.87 10.89 -11.32
C GLN A 218 -5.41 10.51 -12.73
N VAL A 219 -4.11 10.31 -12.95
CA VAL A 219 -3.60 9.97 -14.30
C VAL A 219 -3.68 8.48 -14.58
N LEU A 220 -3.24 7.64 -13.63
CA LEU A 220 -3.41 6.19 -13.72
C LEU A 220 -4.81 5.71 -13.32
N ASN A 221 -5.76 6.61 -13.06
CA ASN A 221 -7.16 6.26 -12.82
C ASN A 221 -7.37 5.21 -11.70
N THR A 222 -6.62 5.30 -10.60
CA THR A 222 -6.92 4.51 -9.38
C THR A 222 -7.99 5.18 -8.51
N THR A 223 -8.41 6.39 -8.90
CA THR A 223 -9.57 7.10 -8.36
C THR A 223 -10.46 7.62 -9.48
N LEU A 224 -11.75 7.77 -9.19
CA LEU A 224 -12.73 8.46 -10.04
C LEU A 224 -13.63 9.31 -9.13
N GLY A 225 -13.76 10.61 -9.43
CA GLY A 225 -14.52 11.54 -8.59
C GLY A 225 -14.02 11.57 -7.13
N ASN A 226 -12.69 11.50 -6.92
CA ASN A 226 -12.03 11.43 -5.60
C ASN A 226 -12.34 10.18 -4.75
N LYS A 227 -13.00 9.16 -5.34
CA LYS A 227 -13.24 7.87 -4.73
C LYS A 227 -12.30 6.83 -5.32
N TYR A 228 -11.80 5.92 -4.48
CA TYR A 228 -10.98 4.80 -4.95
C TYR A 228 -11.78 3.88 -5.88
N ILE A 229 -11.10 3.35 -6.89
CA ILE A 229 -11.62 2.24 -7.69
C ILE A 229 -11.64 0.99 -6.81
N THR A 230 -12.78 0.32 -6.75
CA THR A 230 -12.99 -0.96 -6.06
C THR A 230 -13.11 -2.10 -7.07
N TYR A 231 -13.16 -3.35 -6.58
CA TYR A 231 -13.43 -4.53 -7.40
C TYR A 231 -14.73 -4.41 -8.21
N ASP A 232 -15.78 -3.80 -7.65
CA ASP A 232 -17.05 -3.65 -8.35
C ASP A 232 -17.00 -2.58 -9.45
N ASP A 233 -16.14 -1.57 -9.28
CA ASP A 233 -16.00 -0.50 -10.28
C ASP A 233 -15.20 -0.97 -11.48
N VAL A 234 -14.09 -1.67 -11.23
CA VAL A 234 -13.02 -1.88 -12.22
C VAL A 234 -13.52 -2.54 -13.50
N LEU A 235 -14.50 -3.45 -13.41
CA LEU A 235 -15.10 -4.12 -14.56
C LEU A 235 -16.29 -3.35 -15.17
N LYS A 236 -16.93 -2.45 -14.43
CA LYS A 236 -18.11 -1.67 -14.89
C LYS A 236 -17.72 -0.40 -15.63
N GLN A 237 -16.52 0.13 -15.41
CA GLN A 237 -16.11 1.40 -15.99
C GLN A 237 -15.80 1.29 -17.48
N LYS A 238 -16.40 2.17 -18.30
CA LYS A 238 -16.03 2.31 -19.73
C LYS A 238 -14.60 2.83 -19.91
N ARG A 239 -14.11 3.67 -18.99
CA ARG A 239 -12.71 4.14 -19.00
C ARG A 239 -11.76 3.04 -18.49
N LYS A 240 -10.53 3.00 -19.01
CA LYS A 240 -9.45 2.14 -18.50
C LYS A 240 -9.01 2.65 -17.11
N VAL A 241 -9.59 2.07 -16.07
CA VAL A 241 -9.30 2.31 -14.66
C VAL A 241 -8.43 1.22 -14.08
N HIS A 242 -7.83 1.45 -12.90
CA HIS A 242 -6.95 0.46 -12.28
C HIS A 242 -7.24 0.29 -10.80
N PHE A 243 -7.04 -0.94 -10.32
CA PHE A 243 -7.19 -1.26 -8.89
C PHE A 243 -5.82 -1.29 -8.21
N ASN A 244 -5.64 -0.51 -7.15
CA ASN A 244 -4.39 -0.50 -6.37
C ASN A 244 -4.49 -1.48 -5.19
N LEU A 245 -3.59 -2.46 -5.12
CA LEU A 245 -3.66 -3.56 -4.15
C LEU A 245 -3.49 -3.13 -2.69
N TRP A 246 -2.98 -1.93 -2.40
CA TRP A 246 -3.00 -1.41 -1.02
C TRP A 246 -4.40 -1.39 -0.40
N LEU A 247 -5.42 -1.30 -1.23
CA LEU A 247 -6.82 -1.28 -0.84
C LEU A 247 -7.31 -2.63 -0.27
N ASP A 248 -6.59 -3.73 -0.51
CA ASP A 248 -6.87 -5.03 0.12
C ASP A 248 -6.44 -5.11 1.59
N LEU A 249 -5.51 -4.24 2.00
CA LEU A 249 -5.00 -4.21 3.37
C LEU A 249 -5.76 -3.21 4.23
N PRO A 250 -5.89 -3.45 5.55
CA PRO A 250 -6.35 -2.42 6.48
C PRO A 250 -5.34 -1.27 6.53
N THR A 251 -5.81 -0.05 6.75
CA THR A 251 -4.96 1.17 6.68
C THR A 251 -3.73 1.11 7.60
N SER A 252 -3.84 0.47 8.77
CA SER A 252 -2.73 0.29 9.72
C SER A 252 -1.56 -0.55 9.17
N ASP A 253 -1.83 -1.43 8.21
CA ASP A 253 -0.83 -2.29 7.56
C ASP A 253 -0.32 -1.73 6.23
N ARG A 254 -0.85 -0.59 5.77
CA ARG A 254 -0.45 0.04 4.50
C ARG A 254 0.86 0.81 4.66
N PHE A 255 1.99 0.12 4.49
CA PHE A 255 3.30 0.75 4.31
C PHE A 255 4.30 -0.20 3.67
N SER A 256 5.13 0.32 2.78
CA SER A 256 6.39 -0.32 2.36
C SER A 256 7.61 0.47 2.82
N ASN A 257 7.43 1.71 3.28
CA ASN A 257 8.51 2.55 3.80
C ASN A 257 8.07 3.25 5.09
N LYS A 258 9.03 3.48 6.01
CA LYS A 258 8.83 4.34 7.17
C LYS A 258 9.87 5.45 7.23
N TYR A 259 9.40 6.68 7.15
CA TYR A 259 10.22 7.86 7.40
C TYR A 259 9.82 8.49 8.72
N ARG A 260 10.73 8.46 9.71
CA ARG A 260 10.45 8.86 11.09
C ARG A 260 9.27 8.05 11.66
N THR A 261 8.13 8.70 11.91
CA THR A 261 6.90 8.06 12.40
C THR A 261 5.83 7.89 11.32
N GLN A 262 6.11 8.30 10.08
CA GLN A 262 5.15 8.27 8.98
C GLN A 262 5.31 6.96 8.20
N SER A 263 4.18 6.27 8.04
CA SER A 263 4.00 5.14 7.13
C SER A 263 3.74 5.66 5.73
N ASN A 264 4.52 5.19 4.75
CA ASN A 264 4.37 5.55 3.34
C ASN A 264 4.27 4.28 2.49
N THR A 265 3.62 4.39 1.33
CA THR A 265 3.45 3.30 0.36
C THR A 265 4.02 3.69 -1.01
N PRO A 266 5.31 4.06 -1.11
CA PRO A 266 5.92 4.42 -2.40
C PRO A 266 5.90 3.25 -3.38
N ASP A 267 6.03 2.02 -2.88
CA ASP A 267 5.94 0.80 -3.68
C ASP A 267 4.47 0.43 -3.90
N ASN A 268 4.07 0.12 -5.14
CA ASN A 268 2.69 -0.23 -5.47
C ASN A 268 2.63 -1.44 -6.40
N ILE A 269 1.57 -2.25 -6.26
CA ILE A 269 1.11 -3.19 -7.28
C ILE A 269 -0.29 -2.75 -7.70
N ILE A 270 -0.44 -2.42 -8.99
CA ILE A 270 -1.67 -1.86 -9.57
C ILE A 270 -2.09 -2.77 -10.72
N LEU A 271 -3.36 -3.18 -10.71
CA LEU A 271 -3.92 -4.17 -11.61
C LEU A 271 -4.73 -3.54 -12.74
N SER A 272 -4.61 -4.11 -13.95
CA SER A 272 -5.58 -3.90 -15.02
C SER A 272 -6.94 -4.55 -14.70
N PRO A 273 -8.04 -4.11 -15.32
CA PRO A 273 -9.33 -4.76 -15.19
C PRO A 273 -9.32 -6.24 -15.63
N ALA A 274 -8.52 -6.59 -16.63
CA ALA A 274 -8.43 -7.95 -17.17
C ALA A 274 -7.99 -8.99 -16.11
N LEU A 275 -7.10 -8.60 -15.20
CA LEU A 275 -6.65 -9.47 -14.11
C LEU A 275 -7.73 -9.75 -13.03
N LEU A 276 -8.92 -9.16 -13.19
CA LEU A 276 -10.07 -9.33 -12.30
C LEU A 276 -11.29 -9.89 -13.06
N ASP A 277 -11.16 -10.17 -14.36
CA ASP A 277 -12.27 -10.60 -15.23
C ASP A 277 -12.39 -12.12 -15.39
N THR A 278 -11.43 -12.88 -14.84
CA THR A 278 -11.39 -14.34 -14.77
C THR A 278 -11.04 -15.09 -16.06
N LYS A 279 -10.66 -14.39 -17.14
CA LYS A 279 -10.50 -15.02 -18.46
C LYS A 279 -9.14 -15.69 -18.69
N ASN A 280 -8.06 -14.99 -18.38
CA ASN A 280 -6.71 -15.42 -18.76
C ASN A 280 -5.82 -15.67 -17.52
N ILE A 281 -5.15 -14.64 -16.99
CA ILE A 281 -4.53 -14.66 -15.67
C ILE A 281 -5.41 -13.87 -14.71
N SER A 282 -5.47 -14.27 -13.44
CA SER A 282 -6.17 -13.47 -12.44
C SER A 282 -5.40 -13.30 -11.16
N TYR A 283 -5.62 -12.17 -10.52
CA TYR A 283 -5.18 -11.91 -9.17
C TYR A 283 -5.94 -12.78 -8.18
N ILE A 284 -5.22 -13.42 -7.25
CA ILE A 284 -5.84 -14.16 -6.15
C ILE A 284 -6.27 -13.15 -5.08
N HIS A 285 -7.58 -13.07 -4.81
CA HIS A 285 -8.17 -12.08 -3.93
C HIS A 285 -7.47 -12.02 -2.55
N LYS A 286 -7.20 -10.80 -2.05
CA LYS A 286 -6.55 -10.54 -0.75
C LYS A 286 -5.20 -11.24 -0.55
N SER A 287 -4.53 -11.63 -1.64
CA SER A 287 -3.20 -12.25 -1.57
C SER A 287 -2.07 -11.23 -1.46
N PHE A 288 -2.35 -9.94 -1.67
CA PHE A 288 -1.39 -8.85 -1.52
C PHE A 288 -0.88 -8.73 -0.09
N LYS A 289 0.44 -8.67 0.09
CA LYS A 289 1.10 -8.57 1.40
C LYS A 289 2.38 -7.74 1.32
N VAL A 290 2.74 -7.17 2.47
CA VAL A 290 4.06 -6.59 2.73
C VAL A 290 4.94 -7.65 3.37
N PHE A 291 6.09 -7.94 2.76
CA PHE A 291 7.08 -8.86 3.30
C PHE A 291 7.92 -8.15 4.39
N LYS A 292 7.62 -8.45 5.65
CA LYS A 292 8.17 -7.75 6.83
C LYS A 292 8.73 -8.69 7.92
N PRO A 293 9.62 -9.64 7.59
CA PRO A 293 10.25 -10.49 8.61
C PRO A 293 11.08 -9.66 9.60
N ASN A 294 11.37 -10.23 10.77
CA ASN A 294 12.04 -9.55 11.88
C ASN A 294 13.39 -8.91 11.52
N TYR A 295 14.10 -9.43 10.51
CA TYR A 295 15.37 -8.87 10.06
C TYR A 295 15.22 -7.67 9.12
N LEU A 296 14.03 -7.42 8.56
CA LEU A 296 13.69 -6.22 7.80
C LEU A 296 12.91 -5.19 8.62
N TYR A 297 12.07 -5.65 9.55
CA TYR A 297 11.19 -4.80 10.32
C TYR A 297 11.06 -5.30 11.77
N ARG A 298 11.46 -4.47 12.73
CA ARG A 298 11.39 -4.78 14.16
C ARG A 298 11.15 -3.51 14.97
N ASN A 299 10.40 -3.60 16.06
CA ASN A 299 10.14 -2.48 16.98
C ASN A 299 9.66 -1.21 16.26
N ASN A 300 8.73 -1.39 15.32
CA ASN A 300 8.14 -0.32 14.51
C ASN A 300 9.14 0.43 13.59
N LYS A 301 10.30 -0.17 13.29
CA LYS A 301 11.36 0.42 12.45
C LYS A 301 11.74 -0.49 11.30
N VAL A 302 11.90 0.09 10.11
CA VAL A 302 12.52 -0.58 8.95
C VAL A 302 14.04 -0.56 9.15
N LEU A 303 14.66 -1.73 9.06
CA LEU A 303 16.09 -1.95 9.31
C LEU A 303 16.92 -1.68 8.04
N ARG A 304 16.90 -0.42 7.60
CA ARG A 304 17.58 0.08 6.39
C ARG A 304 19.09 -0.07 6.41
N TRP A 305 19.76 0.08 5.27
CA TRP A 305 21.21 0.15 5.20
C TRP A 305 21.76 1.30 6.05
N GLN A 306 22.79 1.00 6.84
CA GLN A 306 23.35 1.93 7.81
C GLN A 306 24.60 2.64 7.29
N MET A 307 24.59 3.96 7.40
CA MET A 307 25.72 4.84 7.12
C MET A 307 25.90 5.83 8.28
N LYS A 308 27.13 6.19 8.60
CA LYS A 308 27.48 7.19 9.62
C LYS A 308 28.15 8.40 8.98
N GLY A 309 28.21 9.51 9.71
CA GLY A 309 28.90 10.74 9.28
C GLY A 309 27.95 11.85 8.82
N SER A 310 28.54 12.92 8.30
CA SER A 310 27.81 14.10 7.87
C SER A 310 27.12 13.89 6.52
N ARG A 311 26.28 14.85 6.09
CA ARG A 311 25.63 14.82 4.77
C ARG A 311 26.63 14.63 3.62
N TYR A 312 27.84 15.16 3.75
CA TYR A 312 28.86 15.19 2.69
C TYR A 312 29.90 14.07 2.81
N ASN A 313 30.05 13.49 4.01
CA ASN A 313 31.05 12.49 4.35
C ASN A 313 30.35 11.30 5.02
N LYS A 314 29.57 10.55 4.22
CA LYS A 314 28.93 9.33 4.69
C LYS A 314 29.87 8.14 4.56
N VAL A 315 29.86 7.28 5.57
CA VAL A 315 30.67 6.06 5.65
C VAL A 315 29.77 4.86 5.85
N HIS A 316 29.94 3.83 5.02
CA HIS A 316 29.21 2.57 5.09
C HIS A 316 29.58 1.79 6.34
N VAL A 317 28.57 1.40 7.14
CA VAL A 317 28.76 0.60 8.36
C VAL A 317 28.85 -0.91 8.05
N GLY A 318 28.21 -1.36 6.97
CA GLY A 318 28.13 -2.78 6.62
C GLY A 318 27.02 -3.52 7.37
N ALA A 319 25.87 -2.86 7.57
CA ALA A 319 24.74 -3.45 8.28
C ALA A 319 23.40 -2.92 7.74
N GLY A 320 22.35 -3.72 7.89
CA GLY A 320 20.98 -3.40 7.45
C GLY A 320 20.68 -3.83 6.02
N TYR A 321 19.47 -3.52 5.55
CA TYR A 321 18.90 -3.99 4.28
C TYR A 321 18.54 -2.83 3.36
N SER A 322 17.27 -2.72 2.95
CA SER A 322 16.70 -1.60 2.23
C SER A 322 15.82 -0.77 3.17
N ASP A 323 15.66 0.52 2.92
CA ASP A 323 14.61 1.33 3.55
C ASP A 323 13.22 1.08 2.97
N HIS A 324 13.11 0.19 1.97
CA HIS A 324 11.86 -0.34 1.43
C HIS A 324 11.65 -1.79 1.86
N LEU A 325 10.43 -2.09 2.30
CA LEU A 325 9.94 -3.45 2.50
C LEU A 325 9.39 -3.98 1.18
N PRO A 326 9.75 -5.21 0.77
CA PRO A 326 9.17 -5.80 -0.42
C PRO A 326 7.66 -5.96 -0.30
N ILE A 327 6.96 -5.82 -1.42
CA ILE A 327 5.53 -6.11 -1.54
C ILE A 327 5.33 -7.22 -2.57
N TYR A 328 4.32 -8.06 -2.37
CA TYR A 328 4.04 -9.15 -3.30
C TYR A 328 2.55 -9.49 -3.35
N ALA A 329 2.15 -10.11 -4.45
CA ALA A 329 0.79 -10.58 -4.70
C ALA A 329 0.86 -11.94 -5.41
N LYS A 330 -0.19 -12.75 -5.23
CA LYS A 330 -0.33 -14.04 -5.90
C LYS A 330 -1.32 -13.94 -7.05
N PHE A 331 -1.01 -14.67 -8.11
CA PHE A 331 -1.79 -14.74 -9.34
C PHE A 331 -1.98 -16.21 -9.71
N SER A 332 -2.99 -16.50 -10.52
CA SER A 332 -3.30 -17.85 -10.96
C SER A 332 -3.72 -17.88 -12.42
N THR A 333 -3.40 -18.99 -13.08
CA THR A 333 -4.00 -19.37 -14.37
C THR A 333 -5.29 -20.20 -14.20
N SER A 334 -5.66 -20.54 -12.95
CA SER A 334 -6.80 -21.41 -12.60
C SER A 334 -8.14 -20.71 -12.73
N LYS A 335 -9.00 -21.18 -13.65
CA LYS A 335 -10.39 -20.70 -13.78
C LYS A 335 -11.25 -20.83 -12.51
N GLU A 336 -10.85 -21.65 -11.54
CA GLU A 336 -11.59 -21.84 -10.28
C GLU A 336 -11.19 -20.83 -9.19
N LYS A 337 -9.89 -20.52 -9.08
CA LYS A 337 -9.36 -19.52 -8.12
C LYS A 337 -9.49 -18.08 -8.63
N THR A 338 -9.94 -17.89 -9.87
CA THR A 338 -9.95 -16.59 -10.55
C THR A 338 -11.10 -15.67 -10.18
N ASN A 339 -12.04 -16.02 -9.28
CA ASN A 339 -13.24 -15.20 -9.09
C ASN A 339 -13.41 -14.52 -7.71
N PRO A 340 -12.63 -13.45 -7.42
CA PRO A 340 -12.89 -12.55 -6.29
C PRO A 340 -14.33 -12.02 -6.30
N ILE A 341 -14.88 -11.77 -7.49
CA ILE A 341 -16.15 -11.06 -7.68
C ILE A 341 -17.35 -11.97 -7.41
N LYS A 342 -17.27 -13.29 -7.66
CA LYS A 342 -18.30 -14.26 -7.26
C LYS A 342 -18.35 -14.41 -5.75
N GLU A 343 -17.22 -14.45 -5.04
CA GLU A 343 -17.21 -14.45 -3.57
C GLU A 343 -17.75 -13.13 -2.99
N ILE A 344 -17.37 -11.98 -3.58
CA ILE A 344 -17.89 -10.66 -3.18
C ILE A 344 -19.41 -10.57 -3.42
N LYS A 345 -19.91 -11.02 -4.58
CA LYS A 345 -21.35 -11.02 -4.93
C LYS A 345 -22.17 -12.01 -4.11
N LYS A 346 -21.60 -13.16 -3.71
CA LYS A 346 -22.28 -14.12 -2.83
C LYS A 346 -22.55 -13.55 -1.43
N ASN A 347 -21.74 -12.57 -1.01
CA ASN A 347 -21.86 -11.84 0.26
C ASN A 347 -22.47 -10.43 0.14
N SER A 348 -22.87 -9.97 -1.06
CA SER A 348 -23.33 -8.59 -1.29
C SER A 348 -24.84 -8.36 -1.15
N LYS A 349 -25.63 -9.40 -0.86
CA LYS A 349 -27.09 -9.29 -0.60
C LYS A 349 -27.44 -9.15 0.88
N LYS A 350 -26.51 -8.68 1.71
CA LYS A 350 -26.80 -8.39 3.12
C LYS A 350 -27.14 -6.91 3.23
N ASP A 351 -28.33 -6.60 3.74
CA ASP A 351 -28.73 -5.24 4.05
C ASP A 351 -27.68 -4.60 4.96
N LEU A 352 -27.12 -3.47 4.52
CA LEU A 352 -26.15 -2.69 5.30
C LEU A 352 -26.90 -1.94 6.39
N ASN A 353 -27.20 -2.64 7.49
CA ASN A 353 -27.99 -2.11 8.59
C ASN A 353 -27.19 -1.95 9.90
N LYS A 354 -25.95 -2.45 9.94
CA LYS A 354 -25.03 -2.29 11.07
C LYS A 354 -23.89 -1.34 10.75
N ILE A 355 -23.47 -0.55 11.73
CA ILE A 355 -22.30 0.31 11.65
C ILE A 355 -21.05 -0.55 11.41
N SER A 356 -20.96 -1.77 11.99
CA SER A 356 -19.86 -2.69 11.69
C SER A 356 -19.73 -3.02 10.21
N ASP A 357 -20.84 -3.09 9.47
CA ASP A 357 -20.82 -3.43 8.05
C ASP A 357 -20.15 -2.31 7.24
N LEU A 358 -20.30 -1.05 7.66
CA LEU A 358 -19.65 0.11 7.02
C LEU A 358 -18.11 -0.01 7.05
N TYR A 359 -17.54 -0.60 8.10
CA TYR A 359 -16.09 -0.82 8.22
C TYR A 359 -15.57 -1.90 7.27
N THR A 360 -16.44 -2.75 6.72
CA THR A 360 -16.06 -3.77 5.73
C THR A 360 -16.03 -3.22 4.30
N LYS A 361 -16.60 -2.03 4.10
CA LYS A 361 -16.76 -1.42 2.78
C LYS A 361 -15.75 -0.31 2.61
N MET A 362 -15.15 -0.23 1.43
CA MET A 362 -14.29 0.92 1.08
C MET A 362 -15.13 2.16 0.77
N LYS A 363 -16.23 1.97 0.04
CA LYS A 363 -17.21 2.98 -0.32
C LYS A 363 -18.60 2.34 -0.38
N LEU A 364 -19.64 3.15 -0.36
CA LEU A 364 -21.00 2.71 -0.60
C LEU A 364 -21.32 2.77 -2.10
N VAL A 365 -21.88 1.68 -2.62
CA VAL A 365 -22.46 1.63 -3.98
C VAL A 365 -23.92 2.04 -3.92
N GLU A 366 -24.61 1.58 -2.89
CA GLU A 366 -25.98 1.95 -2.52
C GLU A 366 -25.97 2.50 -1.09
N PRO A 367 -26.89 3.43 -0.74
CA PRO A 367 -27.00 3.93 0.62
C PRO A 367 -27.25 2.80 1.64
N ALA A 368 -26.71 2.96 2.84
CA ALA A 368 -26.93 2.04 3.96
C ALA A 368 -27.98 2.63 4.93
N ILE A 369 -28.91 1.80 5.41
CA ILE A 369 -29.94 2.24 6.36
C ILE A 369 -29.55 1.80 7.77
N ILE A 370 -28.98 2.71 8.53
CA ILE A 370 -28.55 2.46 9.91
C ILE A 370 -29.67 2.86 10.87
N LYS A 371 -30.34 1.85 11.41
CA LYS A 371 -31.41 2.03 12.42
C LYS A 371 -30.82 2.15 13.82
N ASP A 372 -31.55 2.79 14.72
CA ASP A 372 -31.24 2.89 16.15
C ASP A 372 -29.84 3.44 16.48
N ALA A 373 -29.30 4.35 15.65
CA ALA A 373 -28.02 4.98 15.89
C ALA A 373 -28.15 6.07 16.98
N VAL A 374 -27.47 5.89 18.12
CA VAL A 374 -27.49 6.86 19.22
C VAL A 374 -26.31 7.81 19.09
N VAL A 375 -26.56 9.11 19.14
CA VAL A 375 -25.48 10.12 19.20
C VAL A 375 -24.85 10.07 20.60
N ILE A 376 -23.62 9.57 20.69
CA ILE A 376 -22.90 9.38 21.95
C ILE A 376 -21.87 10.48 22.23
N TYR A 377 -21.51 11.26 21.21
CA TYR A 377 -20.69 12.46 21.33
C TYR A 377 -21.08 13.48 20.27
N LYS A 378 -21.00 14.78 20.62
CA LYS A 378 -21.34 15.89 19.74
C LYS A 378 -20.33 17.02 19.89
N SER A 379 -19.88 17.56 18.77
CA SER A 379 -19.10 18.79 18.68
C SER A 379 -19.77 19.78 17.73
N LYS A 380 -19.18 20.98 17.55
CA LYS A 380 -19.69 21.99 16.61
C LYS A 380 -19.79 21.48 15.17
N THR A 381 -18.84 20.64 14.74
CA THR A 381 -18.69 20.25 13.32
C THR A 381 -18.87 18.75 13.06
N GLY A 382 -19.12 17.94 14.08
CA GLY A 382 -19.22 16.50 13.92
C GLY A 382 -19.87 15.81 15.11
N ALA A 383 -20.17 14.53 14.96
CA ALA A 383 -20.79 13.68 15.98
C ALA A 383 -20.19 12.27 15.93
N ILE A 384 -20.28 11.54 17.04
CA ILE A 384 -20.07 10.08 17.04
C ILE A 384 -21.42 9.44 17.33
N ILE A 385 -21.84 8.54 16.44
CA ILE A 385 -23.01 7.69 16.62
C ILE A 385 -22.59 6.28 16.96
N LYS A 386 -23.43 5.55 17.71
CA LYS A 386 -23.21 4.14 18.06
C LYS A 386 -24.51 3.37 18.06
N GLN A 387 -24.50 2.17 17.49
CA GLN A 387 -25.57 1.19 17.63
C GLN A 387 -25.32 0.31 18.86
N LYS A 388 -26.38 -0.02 19.59
CA LYS A 388 -26.29 -0.90 20.77
C LYS A 388 -25.77 -2.27 20.35
N ASN A 389 -24.83 -2.84 21.11
CA ASN A 389 -24.16 -4.11 20.83
C ASN A 389 -23.43 -4.17 19.47
N ASP A 390 -23.10 -2.99 18.91
CA ASP A 390 -22.32 -2.86 17.70
C ASP A 390 -21.33 -1.68 17.83
N ARG A 391 -20.75 -1.22 16.73
CA ARG A 391 -19.68 -0.23 16.68
C ARG A 391 -20.17 1.21 16.70
N ALA A 392 -19.28 2.10 17.10
CA ALA A 392 -19.40 3.53 16.87
C ALA A 392 -18.82 3.93 15.50
N ILE A 393 -19.26 5.06 14.95
CA ILE A 393 -18.66 5.71 13.77
C ILE A 393 -18.76 7.23 13.89
N TYR A 394 -17.75 7.93 13.38
CA TYR A 394 -17.72 9.38 13.35
C TYR A 394 -18.42 9.93 12.11
N ILE A 395 -19.14 11.04 12.28
CA ILE A 395 -19.77 11.82 11.22
C ILE A 395 -19.03 13.16 11.13
N TYR A 396 -18.43 13.43 9.97
CA TYR A 396 -17.72 14.67 9.72
C TYR A 396 -18.58 15.64 8.89
N LYS A 397 -18.77 16.86 9.42
CA LYS A 397 -19.68 17.88 8.85
C LYS A 397 -21.13 17.38 8.77
N HIS A 398 -22.07 18.29 8.53
CA HIS A 398 -23.52 17.98 8.43
C HIS A 398 -24.19 17.34 9.66
N ALA A 399 -23.46 17.06 10.74
CA ALA A 399 -24.03 16.57 11.99
C ALA A 399 -24.67 17.68 12.85
N GLN A 400 -24.98 18.85 12.29
CA GLN A 400 -25.45 20.02 13.07
C GLN A 400 -26.85 19.79 13.64
N GLU A 401 -27.73 19.15 12.87
CA GLU A 401 -29.08 18.76 13.27
C GLU A 401 -29.13 17.64 14.32
N LEU A 402 -28.05 16.86 14.49
CA LEU A 402 -28.04 15.72 15.41
C LEU A 402 -27.91 16.17 16.87
N LYS A 403 -28.78 15.63 17.74
CA LYS A 403 -28.81 15.94 19.17
C LYS A 403 -28.10 14.88 20.00
N LEU A 404 -27.27 15.29 20.95
CA LEU A 404 -26.58 14.37 21.86
C LEU A 404 -27.59 13.54 22.67
N GLY A 405 -27.40 12.23 22.70
CA GLY A 405 -28.28 11.29 23.39
C GLY A 405 -29.59 11.00 22.67
N TYR A 406 -29.79 11.49 21.45
CA TYR A 406 -30.94 11.12 20.63
C TYR A 406 -30.60 9.94 19.73
N LYS A 407 -31.63 9.20 19.37
CA LYS A 407 -31.55 8.02 18.52
C LYS A 407 -32.11 8.35 17.15
N TYR A 408 -31.49 7.86 16.08
CA TYR A 408 -31.89 8.15 14.72
C TYR A 408 -31.93 6.89 13.84
N THR A 409 -32.80 6.93 12.84
CA THR A 409 -32.67 6.11 11.62
C THR A 409 -31.99 6.99 10.56
N LEU A 410 -30.82 6.58 10.09
CA LEU A 410 -30.01 7.34 9.14
C LEU A 410 -29.85 6.58 7.83
N GLN A 411 -30.05 7.28 6.72
CA GLN A 411 -29.58 6.83 5.41
C GLN A 411 -28.16 7.36 5.20
N VAL A 412 -27.17 6.48 5.27
CA VAL A 412 -25.77 6.81 5.01
C VAL A 412 -25.54 6.73 3.52
N ASN A 413 -25.26 7.87 2.89
CA ASN A 413 -25.08 7.99 1.45
C ASN A 413 -23.61 7.79 1.03
N ASP A 414 -22.67 8.18 1.89
CA ASP A 414 -21.24 8.07 1.58
C ASP A 414 -20.37 7.86 2.82
N ILE A 415 -19.27 7.13 2.64
CA ILE A 415 -18.28 6.84 3.67
C ILE A 415 -16.87 7.10 3.13
N VAL A 416 -15.96 7.49 4.03
CA VAL A 416 -14.58 7.77 3.68
C VAL A 416 -13.63 7.26 4.76
N ASP A 417 -12.43 6.86 4.36
CA ASP A 417 -11.30 6.66 5.27
C ASP A 417 -10.42 7.93 5.26
N TYR A 418 -10.43 8.70 6.35
CA TYR A 418 -9.68 9.94 6.48
C TYR A 418 -8.61 9.81 7.57
N ASN A 419 -7.33 9.92 7.20
CA ASN A 419 -6.18 9.74 8.10
C ASN A 419 -6.23 8.44 8.94
N GLY A 420 -6.82 7.37 8.38
CA GLY A 420 -6.98 6.08 9.04
C GLY A 420 -8.23 5.92 9.89
N LEU A 421 -9.07 6.96 10.00
CA LEU A 421 -10.38 6.90 10.64
C LEU A 421 -11.47 6.66 9.60
N LYS A 422 -12.37 5.71 9.87
CA LYS A 422 -13.59 5.51 9.08
C LYS A 422 -14.62 6.56 9.48
N GLU A 423 -15.16 7.28 8.52
CA GLU A 423 -16.09 8.37 8.75
C GLU A 423 -17.28 8.27 7.79
N ILE A 424 -18.44 8.75 8.24
CA ILE A 424 -19.57 9.06 7.38
C ILE A 424 -19.34 10.47 6.83
N ASP A 425 -19.31 10.57 5.50
CA ASP A 425 -19.09 11.83 4.77
C ASP A 425 -20.42 12.47 4.36
N SER A 426 -21.44 11.66 4.04
CA SER A 426 -22.78 12.13 3.69
C SER A 426 -23.85 11.19 4.23
N PHE A 427 -24.90 11.77 4.80
CA PHE A 427 -26.07 11.05 5.30
C PHE A 427 -27.32 11.91 5.23
N SER A 428 -28.48 11.28 5.42
CA SER A 428 -29.77 11.94 5.60
C SER A 428 -30.48 11.32 6.81
N VAL A 429 -31.13 12.15 7.61
CA VAL A 429 -31.98 11.68 8.70
C VAL A 429 -33.31 11.22 8.10
N LEU A 430 -33.66 9.94 8.28
CA LEU A 430 -34.97 9.43 7.90
C LEU A 430 -35.96 9.59 9.05
N GLU A 431 -35.52 9.30 10.28
CA GLU A 431 -36.35 9.39 11.48
C GLU A 431 -35.52 9.88 12.67
N GLU A 432 -36.02 10.89 13.40
CA GLU A 432 -35.57 11.20 14.76
C GLU A 432 -36.42 10.40 15.74
N ASN A 433 -35.81 9.40 16.38
CA ASN A 433 -36.48 8.54 17.35
C ASN A 433 -36.39 9.15 18.77
N THR A 434 -36.76 8.33 19.76
CA THR A 434 -36.77 8.67 21.18
C THR A 434 -35.41 9.07 21.76
N ARG A 435 -35.43 9.97 22.75
CA ARG A 435 -34.26 10.31 23.58
C ARG A 435 -33.74 9.09 24.36
N PHE A 436 -32.47 8.75 24.18
CA PHE A 436 -31.76 7.70 24.91
C PHE A 436 -31.02 8.31 26.12
N LYS A 437 -31.72 8.42 27.25
CA LYS A 437 -31.24 9.16 28.45
C LYS A 437 -29.86 8.71 28.94
N ASN A 438 -29.58 7.40 28.94
CA ASN A 438 -28.31 6.85 29.45
C ASN A 438 -27.32 6.50 28.33
N TYR A 439 -27.10 7.37 27.34
CA TYR A 439 -26.19 7.10 26.22
C TYR A 439 -24.74 6.83 26.64
N LYS A 440 -24.30 7.31 27.80
CA LYS A 440 -22.98 7.01 28.36
C LYS A 440 -22.78 5.53 28.68
N SER A 441 -23.86 4.76 28.89
CA SER A 441 -23.79 3.30 29.02
C SER A 441 -23.25 2.60 27.76
N LEU A 442 -23.23 3.30 26.62
CA LEU A 442 -22.67 2.80 25.37
C LEU A 442 -21.17 3.07 25.24
N PHE A 443 -20.53 3.76 26.19
CA PHE A 443 -19.09 3.97 26.17
C PHE A 443 -18.32 2.69 26.49
N ILE A 444 -17.11 2.56 25.98
CA ILE A 444 -16.23 1.42 26.25
C ILE A 444 -15.32 1.69 27.46
N ASN A 445 -15.09 0.69 28.29
CA ASN A 445 -14.20 0.82 29.44
C ASN A 445 -12.74 0.56 29.02
N ALA A 446 -11.90 1.59 29.01
CA ALA A 446 -10.50 1.51 28.56
C ALA A 446 -9.64 0.59 29.43
N ARG A 447 -10.03 0.29 30.69
CA ARG A 447 -9.32 -0.71 31.50
C ARG A 447 -9.46 -2.13 30.96
N LYS A 448 -10.60 -2.42 30.31
CA LYS A 448 -10.97 -3.76 29.85
C LYS A 448 -10.82 -3.94 28.34
N ILE A 449 -10.80 -2.85 27.57
CA ILE A 449 -10.83 -2.87 26.11
C ILE A 449 -9.58 -2.20 25.53
N ASP A 450 -8.94 -2.86 24.56
CA ASP A 450 -7.72 -2.34 23.94
C ASP A 450 -8.07 -1.22 22.96
N ILE A 451 -7.97 0.03 23.40
CA ILE A 451 -8.24 1.20 22.56
C ILE A 451 -7.19 1.41 21.45
N PHE A 452 -6.07 0.67 21.47
CA PHE A 452 -5.10 0.68 20.37
C PHE A 452 -5.46 -0.32 19.27
N ASN A 453 -6.43 -1.20 19.50
CA ASN A 453 -6.96 -2.08 18.47
C ASN A 453 -7.81 -1.25 17.49
N SER A 454 -7.50 -1.34 16.19
CA SER A 454 -8.21 -0.62 15.12
C SER A 454 -9.70 -0.96 15.03
N ASN A 455 -10.13 -2.09 15.60
CA ASN A 455 -11.55 -2.47 15.70
C ASN A 455 -12.31 -1.61 16.72
N ASN A 456 -11.62 -0.88 17.59
CA ASN A 456 -12.21 0.04 18.56
C ASN A 456 -12.07 1.51 18.16
N GLN A 457 -11.71 1.80 16.90
CA GLN A 457 -11.73 3.18 16.40
C GLN A 457 -13.14 3.79 16.48
N ASN A 458 -13.21 5.12 16.61
CA ASN A 458 -14.44 5.91 16.81
C ASN A 458 -15.21 5.67 18.11
N GLU A 459 -14.82 4.69 18.93
CA GLU A 459 -15.46 4.46 20.23
C GLU A 459 -15.11 5.58 21.22
N ILE A 460 -16.08 5.94 22.06
CA ILE A 460 -15.82 6.79 23.23
C ILE A 460 -15.43 5.90 24.40
N ALA A 461 -14.21 6.09 24.90
CA ALA A 461 -13.68 5.32 26.01
C ALA A 461 -13.69 6.13 27.33
N PHE A 462 -13.95 5.45 28.45
CA PHE A 462 -13.86 6.02 29.80
C PHE A 462 -12.95 5.16 30.68
N ASN A 463 -12.66 5.62 31.91
CA ASN A 463 -11.75 4.96 32.87
C ASN A 463 -10.32 4.77 32.35
N LEU A 464 -9.79 5.75 31.61
CA LEU A 464 -8.39 5.80 31.24
C LEU A 464 -7.64 6.70 32.23
N ARG A 465 -6.65 6.15 32.94
CA ARG A 465 -5.81 6.87 33.89
C ARG A 465 -4.34 6.70 33.51
N GLY A 466 -3.54 7.74 33.74
CA GLY A 466 -2.10 7.67 33.49
C GLY A 466 -1.41 8.98 33.83
N GLU A 467 -0.08 8.99 33.77
CA GLU A 467 0.71 10.18 34.06
C GLU A 467 1.16 10.87 32.77
N ILE A 468 1.06 12.19 32.71
CA ILE A 468 1.45 12.94 31.53
C ILE A 468 2.92 13.32 31.58
N LYS A 469 3.74 12.74 30.69
CA LYS A 469 5.17 13.08 30.52
C LYS A 469 5.47 13.43 29.07
N LYS A 470 6.12 14.58 28.83
CA LYS A 470 6.60 14.98 27.49
C LYS A 470 5.49 14.88 26.39
N ARG A 471 4.27 15.33 26.71
CA ARG A 471 3.07 15.27 25.84
C ARG A 471 2.59 13.86 25.50
N LYS A 472 2.86 12.89 26.37
CA LYS A 472 2.29 11.55 26.30
C LYS A 472 1.61 11.23 27.61
N LEU A 473 0.44 10.62 27.53
CA LEU A 473 -0.20 9.92 28.64
C LEU A 473 0.46 8.54 28.76
N TYR A 474 1.17 8.29 29.85
CA TYR A 474 1.71 6.98 30.18
C TYR A 474 0.72 6.26 31.07
N ILE A 475 0.19 5.14 30.60
CA ILE A 475 -0.85 4.40 31.31
C ILE A 475 -0.16 3.51 32.34
N ASP A 476 -0.25 3.92 33.61
CA ASP A 476 0.23 3.16 34.76
C ASP A 476 -0.98 2.79 35.63
N ASP A 477 -1.64 1.72 35.21
CA ASP A 477 -2.81 1.19 35.88
C ASP A 477 -2.72 -0.34 35.79
N SER A 478 -2.25 -0.97 36.86
CA SER A 478 -2.07 -2.43 36.93
C SER A 478 -3.36 -3.22 36.69
N LYS A 479 -4.53 -2.59 36.85
CA LYS A 479 -5.84 -3.20 36.57
C LYS A 479 -6.30 -3.00 35.12
N SER A 480 -5.52 -2.29 34.32
CA SER A 480 -5.80 -2.00 32.92
C SER A 480 -5.00 -2.93 32.00
N ILE A 481 -5.65 -3.45 30.97
CA ILE A 481 -4.94 -4.17 29.89
C ILE A 481 -4.01 -3.27 29.07
N LEU A 482 -4.08 -1.96 29.30
CA LEU A 482 -3.24 -0.96 28.66
C LEU A 482 -2.00 -0.59 29.48
N ASN A 483 -1.77 -1.26 30.62
CA ASN A 483 -0.63 -0.97 31.49
C ASN A 483 0.70 -0.96 30.72
N GLY A 484 1.52 0.06 30.92
CA GLY A 484 2.80 0.26 30.23
C GLY A 484 2.70 0.82 28.80
N LYS A 485 1.48 1.00 28.25
CA LYS A 485 1.28 1.69 26.96
C LYS A 485 1.33 3.22 27.14
N SER A 486 1.52 3.95 26.04
CA SER A 486 1.47 5.41 26.05
C SER A 486 0.73 5.99 24.85
N ILE A 487 0.03 7.10 25.07
CA ILE A 487 -0.73 7.82 24.05
C ILE A 487 -0.13 9.20 23.88
N LYS A 488 0.21 9.59 22.65
CA LYS A 488 0.64 10.97 22.39
C LYS A 488 -0.58 11.89 22.38
N ILE A 489 -0.53 12.93 23.19
CA ILE A 489 -1.64 13.87 23.35
C ILE A 489 -1.42 15.05 22.42
N TYR A 490 -2.50 15.48 21.78
CA TYR A 490 -2.53 16.65 20.91
C TYR A 490 -3.69 17.54 21.31
N ALA A 491 -3.46 18.85 21.34
CA ALA A 491 -4.50 19.85 21.53
C ALA A 491 -4.26 21.01 20.57
N LYS A 492 -5.34 21.62 20.10
CA LYS A 492 -5.27 22.82 19.25
C LYS A 492 -4.65 23.99 20.02
N ASN A 493 -5.02 24.15 21.28
CA ASN A 493 -4.36 25.05 22.21
C ASN A 493 -3.52 24.23 23.20
N LYS A 494 -2.21 24.49 23.26
CA LYS A 494 -1.29 23.78 24.16
C LYS A 494 -1.64 23.98 25.64
N ASN A 495 -2.31 25.08 25.99
CA ASN A 495 -2.73 25.37 27.36
C ASN A 495 -3.87 24.45 27.83
N ASN A 496 -4.53 23.75 26.91
CA ASN A 496 -5.56 22.75 27.24
C ASN A 496 -4.95 21.38 27.57
N LEU A 497 -3.64 21.21 27.39
CA LEU A 497 -2.96 19.98 27.80
C LEU A 497 -2.68 20.04 29.31
N PRO A 498 -2.89 18.93 30.04
CA PRO A 498 -2.47 18.85 31.44
C PRO A 498 -0.97 19.11 31.56
N LYS A 499 -0.56 19.71 32.70
CA LYS A 499 0.85 19.96 33.02
C LYS A 499 1.59 18.64 33.19
N ASN A 500 2.92 18.70 33.03
CA ASN A 500 3.77 17.52 33.20
C ASN A 500 3.62 16.96 34.62
N ASN A 501 3.54 15.63 34.75
CA ASN A 501 3.29 14.89 35.99
C ASN A 501 1.88 15.06 36.60
N GLN A 502 0.90 15.57 35.83
CA GLN A 502 -0.52 15.48 36.22
C GLN A 502 -1.09 14.10 35.85
N THR A 503 -2.02 13.62 36.69
CA THR A 503 -2.73 12.34 36.56
C THR A 503 -4.11 12.50 35.93
#